data_AF-A0A0H5CES9-F1
#
_entry.id   AF-A0A0H5CES9-F1
#
_cell.length_a   1.000
_cell.length_b   1.000
_cell.length_c   1.000
_cell.angle_alpha   90.00
_cell.angle_beta   90.00
_cell.angle_gamma   90.00
#
_symmetry.space_group_name_H-M   'P 1'
#
loop_
_entity.id
_entity.type
_entity.pdbx_description
1 polymer ?
#
loop_
_entity_poly.entity_id
_entity_poly.type
_entity_poly.pdbx_seq_one_letter_code
_entity_poly.pdbx_strand_id
1 'polypeptide(L)'
;MIAALTRLLRPGLPVTGADPILLELRGVIARAVDPTDPASRTAALDGTLRGLLARFPDARYAPAARALFGLFPAEPGLNLTARRDLAAEQAGHEVHHFRKRVEPKLIERMAWELLADAERFTRMPMIAPRLAPVTVRQPVPADPFAWEVTEHEEQLTRLWSAIYAARAELLAVDRLVSLRATRVDLIQMAVTAAWRWAAARAEAMSYTSACADDLSVDQLIALAGWTPRLTEAQASRMTEAAAGGVSREQFVHALHDDTELGGIWVDELLGVDPRPDITIDRENGSHP
;
A
#
# COMPACT_ATOMS: atom_id res chain seq x y z
N MET A 1 -18.59 -16.75 0.22
CA MET A 1 -17.86 -16.07 1.32
C MET A 1 -18.36 -16.49 2.71
N ILE A 2 -19.57 -16.08 3.14
CA ILE A 2 -20.10 -16.35 4.49
C ILE A 2 -20.03 -17.84 4.86
N ALA A 3 -20.49 -18.74 4.00
CA ALA A 3 -20.46 -20.19 4.26
C ALA A 3 -19.03 -20.76 4.42
N ALA A 4 -18.03 -20.14 3.78
CA ALA A 4 -16.63 -20.55 3.96
C ALA A 4 -16.09 -20.08 5.32
N LEU A 5 -16.40 -18.83 5.73
CA LEU A 5 -16.07 -18.33 7.07
C LEU A 5 -16.78 -19.11 8.19
N THR A 6 -18.05 -19.46 8.01
CA THR A 6 -18.77 -20.31 8.98
C THR A 6 -18.08 -21.66 9.18
N ARG A 7 -17.54 -22.25 8.09
CA ARG A 7 -16.78 -23.51 8.18
C ARG A 7 -15.46 -23.33 8.93
N LEU A 8 -14.81 -22.16 8.83
CA LEU A 8 -13.61 -21.83 9.60
C LEU A 8 -13.87 -21.66 11.10
N LEU A 9 -15.10 -21.40 11.54
CA LEU A 9 -15.38 -21.28 12.97
C LEU A 9 -15.07 -22.56 13.74
N ARG A 10 -15.28 -23.73 13.12
CA ARG A 10 -15.04 -25.03 13.77
C ARG A 10 -13.57 -25.22 14.16
N PRO A 11 -12.58 -25.11 13.25
CA PRO A 11 -11.16 -25.13 13.63
C PRO A 11 -10.74 -23.87 14.39
N GLY A 12 -11.29 -22.70 14.04
CA GLY A 12 -10.83 -21.42 14.59
C GLY A 12 -9.48 -20.99 14.04
N LEU A 13 -8.82 -20.07 14.74
CA LEU A 13 -7.46 -19.63 14.48
C LEU A 13 -6.48 -20.38 15.41
N PRO A 14 -5.27 -20.75 14.93
CA PRO A 14 -4.74 -20.47 13.61
C PRO A 14 -5.43 -21.26 12.48
N VAL A 15 -5.51 -20.67 11.28
CA VAL A 15 -6.07 -21.38 10.12
C VAL A 15 -5.13 -22.52 9.72
N THR A 16 -5.61 -23.76 9.82
CA THR A 16 -4.88 -24.96 9.38
C THR A 16 -5.31 -25.48 8.02
N GLY A 17 -6.43 -24.96 7.50
CA GLY A 17 -6.96 -25.22 6.17
C GLY A 17 -8.20 -24.37 5.95
N ALA A 18 -8.43 -23.94 4.71
CA ALA A 18 -9.54 -23.07 4.36
C ALA A 18 -10.18 -23.51 3.05
N ASP A 19 -11.43 -23.08 2.86
CA ASP A 19 -12.11 -23.26 1.58
C ASP A 19 -11.34 -22.52 0.47
N PRO A 20 -11.19 -23.12 -0.74
CA PRO A 20 -10.49 -22.49 -1.86
C PRO A 20 -10.95 -21.06 -2.15
N ILE A 21 -12.25 -20.76 -1.98
CA ILE A 21 -12.79 -19.41 -2.23
C ILE A 21 -12.15 -18.33 -1.34
N LEU A 22 -11.66 -18.70 -0.15
CA LEU A 22 -10.96 -17.79 0.75
C LEU A 22 -9.48 -17.65 0.36
N LEU A 23 -8.87 -18.75 -0.09
CA LEU A 23 -7.47 -18.76 -0.53
C LEU A 23 -7.27 -18.05 -1.87
N GLU A 24 -8.32 -17.98 -2.70
CA GLU A 24 -8.32 -17.30 -3.99
C GLU A 24 -8.62 -15.79 -3.91
N LEU A 25 -8.88 -15.26 -2.72
CA LEU A 25 -9.06 -13.83 -2.56
C LEU A 25 -7.77 -13.10 -2.92
N ARG A 26 -7.85 -12.07 -3.77
CA ARG A 26 -6.68 -11.29 -4.18
C ARG A 26 -5.89 -10.73 -3.02
N GLY A 27 -6.55 -10.27 -1.96
CA GLY A 27 -5.87 -9.80 -0.74
C GLY A 27 -5.12 -10.91 0.01
N VAL A 28 -5.54 -12.17 -0.11
CA VAL A 28 -4.85 -13.33 0.45
C VAL A 28 -3.68 -13.73 -0.45
N ILE A 29 -3.90 -13.83 -1.75
CA ILE A 29 -2.86 -14.12 -2.75
C ILE A 29 -1.72 -13.08 -2.68
N ALA A 30 -2.07 -11.79 -2.65
CA ALA A 30 -1.10 -10.70 -2.54
C ALA A 30 -0.30 -10.73 -1.24
N ARG A 31 -0.88 -11.36 -0.19
CA ARG A 31 -0.24 -11.50 1.12
C ARG A 31 0.43 -12.85 1.34
N ALA A 32 0.39 -13.76 0.38
CA ALA A 32 1.07 -15.04 0.41
C ALA A 32 2.56 -14.83 0.09
N VAL A 33 3.47 -15.55 0.74
CA VAL A 33 4.90 -15.51 0.42
C VAL A 33 5.14 -16.07 -0.98
N ASP A 34 4.58 -17.24 -1.24
CA ASP A 34 4.38 -17.84 -2.56
C ASP A 34 2.87 -17.84 -2.88
N PRO A 35 2.40 -17.14 -3.92
CA PRO A 35 1.00 -17.13 -4.37
C PRO A 35 0.47 -18.47 -4.88
N THR A 36 1.35 -19.33 -5.38
CA THR A 36 0.97 -20.63 -5.96
C THR A 36 0.80 -21.70 -4.88
N ASP A 37 1.60 -21.62 -3.82
CA ASP A 37 1.55 -22.52 -2.67
C ASP A 37 0.28 -22.30 -1.80
N PRO A 38 -0.59 -23.32 -1.65
CA PRO A 38 -1.75 -23.25 -0.75
C PRO A 38 -1.39 -23.03 0.73
N ALA A 39 -0.25 -23.51 1.22
CA ALA A 39 0.14 -23.36 2.62
C ALA A 39 0.51 -21.90 2.93
N SER A 40 1.31 -21.29 2.05
CA SER A 40 1.60 -19.86 2.05
C SER A 40 0.33 -18.99 2.01
N ARG A 41 -0.65 -19.32 1.15
CA ARG A 41 -1.96 -18.63 1.12
C ARG A 41 -2.78 -18.83 2.41
N THR A 42 -2.70 -20.00 3.01
CA THR A 42 -3.38 -20.29 4.29
C THR A 42 -2.80 -19.44 5.43
N ALA A 43 -1.48 -19.30 5.49
CA ALA A 43 -0.81 -18.41 6.45
C ALA A 43 -1.16 -16.93 6.22
N ALA A 44 -1.27 -16.50 4.96
CA ALA A 44 -1.72 -15.16 4.60
C ALA A 44 -3.17 -14.88 5.03
N LEU A 45 -4.06 -15.86 4.85
CA LEU A 45 -5.44 -15.78 5.32
C LEU A 45 -5.51 -15.68 6.85
N ASP A 46 -4.73 -16.48 7.58
CA ASP A 46 -4.62 -16.41 9.05
C ASP A 46 -4.23 -15.00 9.51
N GLY A 47 -3.15 -14.45 8.96
CA GLY A 47 -2.69 -13.11 9.27
C GLY A 47 -3.72 -12.03 8.93
N THR A 48 -4.41 -12.17 7.80
CA THR A 48 -5.47 -11.24 7.37
C THR A 48 -6.64 -11.25 8.35
N LEU A 49 -7.14 -12.43 8.73
CA LEU A 49 -8.24 -12.57 9.69
C LEU A 49 -7.87 -12.01 11.07
N ARG A 50 -6.65 -12.29 11.57
CA ARG A 50 -6.14 -11.69 12.81
C ARG A 50 -6.13 -10.17 12.75
N GLY A 51 -5.65 -9.60 11.65
CA GLY A 51 -5.61 -8.15 11.44
C GLY A 51 -7.00 -7.51 11.39
N LEU A 52 -7.96 -8.14 10.72
CA LEU A 52 -9.35 -7.68 10.65
C LEU A 52 -10.05 -7.79 12.01
N LEU A 53 -9.86 -8.88 12.75
CA LEU A 53 -10.44 -9.08 14.08
C LEU A 53 -9.84 -8.13 15.13
N ALA A 54 -8.57 -7.77 15.01
CA ALA A 54 -7.93 -6.78 15.89
C ALA A 54 -8.50 -5.38 15.70
N ARG A 55 -8.95 -5.05 14.49
CA ARG A 55 -9.53 -3.75 14.11
C ARG A 55 -11.02 -3.86 13.79
N PHE A 56 -11.72 -4.78 14.45
CA PHE A 56 -13.12 -5.04 14.17
C PHE A 56 -13.93 -3.73 14.35
N PRO A 57 -14.76 -3.34 13.37
CA PRO A 57 -15.32 -1.98 13.29
C PRO A 57 -16.32 -1.66 14.42
N ASP A 58 -16.96 -2.69 14.98
CA ASP A 58 -17.87 -2.54 16.12
C ASP A 58 -17.16 -2.91 17.42
N ALA A 59 -16.72 -1.88 18.16
CA ALA A 59 -16.00 -2.04 19.42
C ALA A 59 -16.77 -2.86 20.46
N ARG A 60 -18.12 -2.81 20.43
CA ARG A 60 -18.97 -3.56 21.35
C ARG A 60 -18.88 -5.06 21.10
N TYR A 61 -18.82 -5.48 19.84
CA TYR A 61 -18.77 -6.90 19.48
C TYR A 61 -17.36 -7.42 19.19
N ALA A 62 -16.34 -6.55 19.18
CA ALA A 62 -14.96 -6.95 18.89
C ALA A 62 -14.43 -8.08 19.80
N PRO A 63 -14.66 -8.08 21.13
CA PRO A 63 -14.23 -9.19 22.00
C PRO A 63 -14.97 -10.50 21.68
N ALA A 64 -16.28 -10.42 21.40
CA ALA A 64 -17.10 -11.57 21.04
C ALA A 64 -16.66 -12.18 19.69
N ALA A 65 -16.38 -11.34 18.69
CA ALA A 65 -15.86 -11.78 17.39
C ALA A 65 -14.50 -12.48 17.55
N ARG A 66 -13.58 -11.89 18.33
CA ARG A 66 -12.28 -12.51 18.63
C ARG A 66 -12.43 -13.87 19.31
N ALA A 67 -13.25 -13.94 20.36
CA ALA A 67 -13.54 -15.19 21.07
C ALA A 67 -14.10 -16.27 20.14
N LEU A 68 -15.06 -15.89 19.27
CA LEU A 68 -15.69 -16.81 18.32
C LEU A 68 -14.66 -17.43 17.36
N PHE A 69 -13.65 -16.67 16.94
CA PHE A 69 -12.57 -17.16 16.07
C PHE A 69 -11.39 -17.80 16.84
N GLY A 70 -11.44 -17.89 18.16
CA GLY A 70 -10.39 -18.51 18.98
C GLY A 70 -9.20 -17.60 19.30
N LEU A 71 -9.41 -16.28 19.25
CA LEU A 71 -8.46 -15.30 19.77
C LEU A 71 -8.91 -14.79 21.14
N PHE A 72 -7.98 -14.19 21.88
CA PHE A 72 -8.25 -13.56 23.18
C PHE A 72 -9.52 -12.68 23.12
N PRO A 73 -10.52 -12.91 23.99
CA PRO A 73 -10.41 -13.57 25.30
C PRO A 73 -10.54 -15.11 25.31
N ALA A 74 -10.72 -15.78 24.17
CA ALA A 74 -10.72 -17.24 24.15
C ALA A 74 -9.32 -17.81 24.44
N GLU A 75 -9.26 -18.81 25.32
CA GLU A 75 -8.04 -19.57 25.56
C GLU A 75 -7.75 -20.53 24.39
N PRO A 76 -6.46 -20.86 24.14
CA PRO A 76 -6.10 -21.87 23.15
C PRO A 76 -6.77 -23.22 23.43
N GLY A 77 -7.23 -23.91 22.39
CA GLY A 77 -7.80 -25.26 22.50
C GLY A 77 -9.31 -25.33 22.81
N LEU A 78 -9.98 -24.19 23.01
CA LEU A 78 -11.44 -24.18 23.19
C LEU A 78 -12.17 -24.63 21.92
N ASN A 79 -13.10 -25.59 22.09
CA ASN A 79 -13.99 -26.02 21.02
C ASN A 79 -15.01 -24.91 20.65
N LEU A 80 -15.68 -25.07 19.51
CA LEU A 80 -16.64 -24.06 19.02
C LEU A 80 -17.80 -23.79 19.98
N THR A 81 -18.23 -24.78 20.78
CA THR A 81 -19.30 -24.59 21.76
C THR A 81 -18.84 -23.64 22.86
N ALA A 82 -17.69 -23.92 23.49
CA ALA A 82 -17.13 -23.06 24.53
C ALA A 82 -16.82 -21.64 24.01
N ARG A 83 -16.33 -21.52 22.77
CA ARG A 83 -16.10 -20.21 22.13
C ARG A 83 -17.40 -19.44 21.89
N ARG A 84 -18.51 -20.11 21.57
CA ARG A 84 -19.83 -19.48 21.42
C ARG A 84 -20.38 -19.00 22.76
N ASP A 85 -20.20 -19.78 23.81
CA ASP A 85 -20.65 -19.42 25.16
C ASP A 85 -19.90 -18.17 25.65
N LEU A 86 -18.56 -18.17 25.49
CA LEU A 86 -17.74 -17.02 25.80
C LEU A 86 -18.09 -15.80 24.92
N ALA A 87 -18.27 -15.99 23.61
CA ALA A 87 -18.63 -14.88 22.73
C ALA A 87 -20.01 -14.28 23.08
N ALA A 88 -20.97 -15.10 23.51
CA ALA A 88 -22.27 -14.64 23.99
C ALA A 88 -22.14 -13.81 25.27
N GLU A 89 -21.33 -14.27 26.23
CA GLU A 89 -21.01 -13.54 27.46
C GLU A 89 -20.38 -12.17 27.15
N GLN A 90 -19.35 -12.16 26.30
CA GLN A 90 -18.65 -10.93 25.90
C GLN A 90 -19.57 -9.95 25.15
N ALA A 91 -20.60 -10.45 24.46
CA ALA A 91 -21.59 -9.62 23.78
C ALA A 91 -22.74 -9.17 24.70
N GLY A 92 -22.81 -9.68 25.94
CA GLY A 92 -23.92 -9.42 26.87
C GLY A 92 -25.23 -10.08 26.46
N HIS A 93 -25.18 -11.26 25.82
CA HIS A 93 -26.33 -12.00 25.34
C HIS A 93 -26.39 -13.42 25.86
N GLU A 94 -27.61 -13.95 25.99
CA GLU A 94 -27.83 -15.38 26.20
C GLU A 94 -27.40 -16.18 24.95
N VAL A 95 -26.86 -17.38 25.16
CA VAL A 95 -26.19 -18.18 24.12
C VAL A 95 -27.11 -18.50 22.93
N HIS A 96 -28.35 -18.88 23.17
CA HIS A 96 -29.31 -19.17 22.11
C HIS A 96 -29.66 -17.91 21.30
N HIS A 97 -29.84 -16.75 21.96
CA HIS A 97 -29.98 -15.46 21.26
C HIS A 97 -28.74 -15.13 20.42
N PHE A 98 -27.55 -15.28 21.00
CA PHE A 98 -26.28 -15.04 20.32
C PHE A 98 -26.17 -15.88 19.04
N ARG A 99 -26.37 -17.20 19.14
CA ARG A 99 -26.28 -18.13 18.01
C ARG A 99 -27.30 -17.84 16.91
N LYS A 100 -28.53 -17.42 17.28
CA LYS A 100 -29.61 -17.19 16.31
C LYS A 100 -29.58 -15.79 15.67
N ARG A 101 -29.05 -14.77 16.36
CA ARG A 101 -29.20 -13.36 15.95
C ARG A 101 -27.89 -12.60 15.81
N VAL A 102 -26.90 -12.89 16.65
CA VAL A 102 -25.65 -12.11 16.73
C VAL A 102 -24.56 -12.78 15.90
N GLU A 103 -24.29 -14.07 16.12
CA GLU A 103 -23.27 -14.85 15.40
C GLU A 103 -23.39 -14.70 13.87
N PRO A 104 -24.57 -14.86 13.24
CA PRO A 104 -24.68 -14.72 11.79
C PRO A 104 -24.28 -13.32 11.29
N LYS A 105 -24.63 -12.26 12.05
CA LYS A 105 -24.28 -10.88 11.71
C LYS A 105 -22.79 -10.61 11.86
N LEU A 106 -22.14 -11.22 12.86
CA LEU A 106 -20.69 -11.10 13.03
C LEU A 106 -19.94 -11.78 11.87
N ILE A 107 -20.38 -12.97 11.46
CA ILE A 107 -19.79 -13.69 10.31
C ILE A 107 -20.02 -12.90 9.02
N GLU A 108 -21.23 -12.37 8.82
CA GLU A 108 -21.55 -11.52 7.67
C GLU A 108 -20.68 -10.26 7.65
N ARG A 109 -20.49 -9.60 8.79
CA ARG A 109 -19.61 -8.43 8.88
C ARG A 109 -18.17 -8.79 8.55
N MET A 110 -17.65 -9.90 9.09
CA MET A 110 -16.31 -10.39 8.74
C MET A 110 -16.17 -10.71 7.24
N ALA A 111 -17.21 -11.28 6.63
CA ALA A 111 -17.23 -11.53 5.19
C ALA A 111 -17.13 -10.23 4.39
N TRP A 112 -17.85 -9.19 4.81
CA TRP A 112 -17.78 -7.87 4.19
C TRP A 112 -16.42 -7.22 4.35
N GLU A 113 -15.82 -7.25 5.54
CA GLU A 113 -14.48 -6.69 5.77
C GLU A 113 -13.42 -7.43 4.94
N LEU A 114 -13.53 -8.76 4.82
CA LEU A 114 -12.62 -9.57 4.01
C LEU A 114 -12.79 -9.30 2.51
N LEU A 115 -14.02 -9.09 2.03
CA LEU A 115 -14.29 -8.72 0.66
C LEU A 115 -13.80 -7.30 0.35
N ALA A 116 -14.08 -6.34 1.23
CA ALA A 116 -13.60 -4.96 1.10
C ALA A 116 -12.07 -4.90 1.12
N ASP A 117 -11.42 -5.73 1.94
CA ASP A 117 -9.97 -5.90 1.91
C ASP A 117 -9.50 -6.46 0.57
N ALA A 118 -10.10 -7.56 0.08
CA ALA A 118 -9.75 -8.14 -1.21
C ALA A 118 -9.95 -7.15 -2.38
N GLU A 119 -11.00 -6.34 -2.36
CA GLU A 119 -11.26 -5.30 -3.37
C GLU A 119 -10.17 -4.24 -3.43
N ARG A 120 -9.51 -3.90 -2.30
CA ARG A 120 -8.37 -2.97 -2.31
C ARG A 120 -7.25 -3.50 -3.20
N PHE A 121 -7.04 -4.82 -3.22
CA PHE A 121 -6.05 -5.48 -4.06
C PHE A 121 -6.56 -5.75 -5.48
N THR A 122 -7.87 -5.86 -5.69
CA THR A 122 -8.44 -5.88 -7.05
C THR A 122 -8.24 -4.55 -7.77
N ARG A 123 -8.29 -3.44 -7.02
CA ARG A 123 -8.05 -2.08 -7.55
C ARG A 123 -6.56 -1.72 -7.64
N MET A 124 -5.67 -2.48 -6.99
CA MET A 124 -4.22 -2.33 -7.19
C MET A 124 -3.82 -3.16 -8.41
N PRO A 125 -3.37 -2.53 -9.49
CA PRO A 125 -3.10 -3.24 -10.72
C PRO A 125 -1.83 -4.10 -10.65
N MET A 126 -0.93 -3.79 -9.70
CA MET A 126 0.34 -4.47 -9.52
C MET A 126 0.60 -4.72 -8.04
N ILE A 127 1.12 -5.91 -7.73
CA ILE A 127 1.55 -6.30 -6.39
C ILE A 127 3.08 -6.31 -6.40
N ALA A 128 3.69 -5.65 -5.41
CA ALA A 128 5.13 -5.67 -5.27
C ALA A 128 5.66 -7.11 -5.09
N PRO A 129 6.75 -7.48 -5.77
CA PRO A 129 7.43 -8.74 -5.53
C PRO A 129 7.79 -8.88 -4.07
N ARG A 130 7.47 -10.03 -3.48
CA ARG A 130 7.91 -10.35 -2.13
C ARG A 130 9.32 -10.88 -2.18
N LEU A 131 10.23 -10.17 -1.52
CA LEU A 131 11.60 -10.62 -1.36
C LEU A 131 11.65 -11.74 -0.32
N ALA A 132 11.85 -12.97 -0.79
CA ALA A 132 12.18 -14.09 0.09
C ALA A 132 13.69 -14.07 0.42
N PRO A 133 14.11 -14.45 1.63
CA PRO A 133 15.52 -14.67 1.92
C PRO A 133 16.09 -15.75 1.01
N VAL A 134 17.08 -15.40 0.19
CA VAL A 134 17.72 -16.33 -0.74
C VAL A 134 19.11 -16.70 -0.19
N THR A 135 19.36 -18.00 0.02
CA THR A 135 20.65 -18.52 0.52
C THR A 135 21.57 -19.04 -0.58
N VAL A 136 21.08 -19.10 -1.82
CA VAL A 136 21.80 -19.64 -2.99
C VAL A 136 21.56 -18.75 -4.20
N ARG A 137 22.56 -18.56 -5.06
CA ARG A 137 22.37 -17.78 -6.29
C ARG A 137 21.27 -18.41 -7.16
N GLN A 138 20.33 -17.60 -7.65
CA GLN A 138 19.32 -18.04 -8.62
C GLN A 138 20.02 -18.50 -9.91
N PRO A 139 19.86 -19.78 -10.32
CA PRO A 139 20.38 -20.23 -11.59
C PRO A 139 19.54 -19.62 -12.72
N VAL A 140 20.21 -18.96 -13.68
CA VAL A 140 19.57 -18.44 -14.90
C VAL A 140 19.97 -19.37 -16.05
N PRO A 141 19.03 -20.17 -16.60
CA PRO A 141 19.32 -21.03 -17.75
C PRO A 141 19.80 -20.24 -18.97
N ALA A 142 20.71 -20.81 -19.76
CA ALA A 142 21.13 -20.24 -21.04
C ALA A 142 20.14 -20.58 -22.17
N ASP A 143 18.86 -20.28 -21.93
CA ASP A 143 17.75 -20.47 -22.85
C ASP A 143 17.05 -19.11 -23.07
N PRO A 144 16.75 -18.71 -24.31
CA PRO A 144 16.16 -17.40 -24.61
C PRO A 144 14.85 -17.11 -23.85
N PHE A 145 13.98 -18.11 -23.65
CA PHE A 145 12.73 -17.90 -22.90
C PHE A 145 12.97 -17.71 -21.41
N ALA A 146 13.98 -18.39 -20.85
CA ALA A 146 14.40 -18.17 -19.47
C ALA A 146 15.03 -16.77 -19.26
N TRP A 147 15.62 -16.18 -20.30
CA TRP A 147 16.15 -14.81 -20.26
C TRP A 147 15.04 -13.77 -20.21
N GLU A 148 13.98 -13.91 -21.00
CA GLU A 148 12.83 -12.99 -20.98
C GLU A 148 12.18 -12.93 -19.59
N VAL A 149 12.01 -14.09 -18.93
CA VAL A 149 11.47 -14.15 -17.57
C VAL A 149 12.39 -13.46 -16.56
N THR A 150 13.70 -13.67 -16.68
CA THR A 150 14.70 -13.07 -15.78
C THR A 150 14.81 -11.56 -16.00
N GLU A 151 14.78 -11.10 -17.25
CA GLU A 151 14.78 -9.69 -17.62
C GLU A 151 13.51 -9.00 -17.09
N HIS A 152 12.35 -9.64 -17.22
CA HIS A 152 11.12 -9.12 -16.65
C HIS A 152 11.19 -9.01 -15.11
N GLU A 153 11.70 -10.04 -14.43
CA GLU A 153 11.90 -10.02 -12.98
C GLU A 153 12.87 -8.90 -12.54
N GLU A 154 13.95 -8.68 -13.30
CA GLU A 154 14.89 -7.58 -13.09
C GLU A 154 14.20 -6.22 -13.23
N GLN A 155 13.49 -5.98 -14.33
CA GLN A 155 12.78 -4.73 -14.60
C GLN A 155 11.71 -4.44 -13.53
N LEU A 156 10.95 -5.47 -13.15
CA LEU A 156 9.96 -5.37 -12.09
C LEU A 156 10.61 -5.02 -10.74
N THR A 157 11.77 -5.62 -10.43
CA THR A 157 12.51 -5.34 -9.19
C THR A 157 13.05 -3.91 -9.17
N ARG A 158 13.59 -3.40 -10.29
CA ARG A 158 14.05 -2.02 -10.43
C ARG A 158 12.90 -1.02 -10.26
N LEU A 159 11.77 -1.27 -10.92
CA LEU A 159 10.56 -0.46 -10.79
C LEU A 159 10.10 -0.35 -9.32
N TRP A 160 9.94 -1.49 -8.65
CA TRP A 160 9.49 -1.49 -7.26
C TRP A 160 10.50 -0.89 -6.29
N SER A 161 11.80 -1.09 -6.54
CA SER A 161 12.86 -0.41 -5.78
C SER A 161 12.72 1.11 -5.86
N ALA A 162 12.51 1.65 -7.06
CA ALA A 162 12.36 3.08 -7.27
C ALA A 162 11.06 3.63 -6.68
N ILE A 163 9.93 2.92 -6.83
CA ILE A 163 8.65 3.28 -6.20
C ILE A 163 8.77 3.31 -4.68
N TYR A 164 9.41 2.31 -4.06
CA TYR A 164 9.60 2.28 -2.61
C TYR A 164 10.55 3.36 -2.12
N ALA A 165 11.62 3.66 -2.87
CA ALA A 165 12.50 4.78 -2.55
C ALA A 165 11.76 6.11 -2.59
N ALA A 166 10.96 6.37 -3.62
CA ALA A 166 10.13 7.58 -3.71
C ALA A 166 9.12 7.66 -2.55
N ARG A 167 8.45 6.56 -2.22
CA ARG A 167 7.52 6.48 -1.10
C ARG A 167 8.19 6.79 0.24
N ALA A 168 9.40 6.26 0.47
CA ALA A 168 10.13 6.50 1.71
C ALA A 168 10.43 7.99 1.90
N GLU A 169 10.85 8.69 0.85
CA GLU A 169 11.12 10.13 0.94
C GLU A 169 9.86 10.97 1.08
N LEU A 170 8.74 10.61 0.42
CA LEU A 170 7.46 11.28 0.63
C LEU A 170 6.98 11.14 2.09
N LEU A 171 7.09 9.93 2.66
CA LEU A 171 6.80 9.71 4.09
C LEU A 171 7.77 10.47 5.01
N ALA A 172 9.01 10.66 4.59
CA ALA A 172 9.98 11.48 5.33
C ALA A 172 9.57 12.95 5.34
N VAL A 173 9.05 13.50 4.22
CA VAL A 173 8.45 14.84 4.16
C VAL A 173 7.27 14.92 5.14
N ASP A 174 6.29 14.02 5.04
CA ASP A 174 5.10 14.00 5.92
C ASP A 174 5.49 13.97 7.41
N ARG A 175 6.51 13.16 7.74
CA ARG A 175 7.06 13.09 9.09
C ARG A 175 7.65 14.43 9.54
N LEU A 176 8.43 15.11 8.70
CA LEU A 176 9.03 16.41 9.01
C LEU A 176 7.97 17.51 9.15
N VAL A 177 6.93 17.49 8.30
CA VAL A 177 5.78 18.39 8.40
C VAL A 177 5.06 18.18 9.74
N SER A 178 4.79 16.93 10.11
CA SER A 178 4.17 16.56 11.38
C SER A 178 4.99 17.03 12.59
N LEU A 179 6.31 16.93 12.51
CA LEU A 179 7.25 17.38 13.55
C LEU A 179 7.50 18.90 13.54
N ARG A 180 6.89 19.65 12.62
CA ARG A 180 7.13 21.10 12.44
C ARG A 180 8.61 21.43 12.30
N ALA A 181 9.32 20.65 11.49
CA ALA A 181 10.73 20.88 11.18
C ALA A 181 10.96 22.27 10.57
N THR A 182 12.23 22.68 10.50
CA THR A 182 12.57 24.00 9.92
C THR A 182 12.24 24.02 8.43
N ARG A 183 11.97 25.22 7.89
CA ARG A 183 11.72 25.39 6.45
C ARG A 183 12.89 24.89 5.61
N VAL A 184 14.12 25.03 6.09
CA VAL A 184 15.32 24.55 5.38
C VAL A 184 15.32 23.03 5.28
N ASP A 185 15.02 22.32 6.38
CA ASP A 185 14.96 20.85 6.39
C ASP A 185 13.84 20.33 5.48
N LEU A 186 12.68 21.01 5.51
CA LEU A 186 11.53 20.69 4.66
C LEU A 186 11.87 20.85 3.17
N ILE A 187 12.52 21.95 2.78
CA ILE A 187 12.94 22.17 1.39
C ILE A 187 13.95 21.09 0.95
N GLN A 188 14.96 20.81 1.78
CA GLN A 188 15.97 19.79 1.45
C GLN A 188 15.36 18.39 1.27
N MET A 189 14.37 18.05 2.10
CA MET A 189 13.66 16.78 1.99
C MET A 189 12.71 16.76 0.79
N ALA A 190 11.97 17.84 0.55
CA ALA A 190 11.09 17.98 -0.61
C ALA A 190 11.85 17.80 -1.93
N VAL A 191 13.02 18.40 -2.05
CA VAL A 191 13.90 18.26 -3.22
C VAL A 191 14.43 16.83 -3.37
N THR A 192 14.71 16.15 -2.25
CA THR A 192 15.09 14.72 -2.28
C THR A 192 13.93 13.84 -2.75
N ALA A 193 12.71 14.13 -2.30
CA ALA A 193 11.50 13.46 -2.75
C ALA A 193 11.23 13.70 -4.24
N ALA A 194 11.46 14.92 -4.75
CA ALA A 194 11.37 15.26 -6.19
C ALA A 194 12.31 14.37 -7.02
N TRP A 195 13.57 14.27 -6.60
CA TRP A 195 14.56 13.44 -7.29
C TRP A 195 14.14 11.97 -7.32
N ARG A 196 13.71 11.40 -6.17
CA ARG A 196 13.27 10.00 -6.12
C ARG A 196 12.00 9.75 -6.92
N TRP A 197 11.05 10.68 -6.90
CA TRP A 197 9.85 10.60 -7.72
C TRP A 197 10.20 10.59 -9.22
N ALA A 198 11.08 11.49 -9.65
CA ALA A 198 11.51 11.58 -11.03
C ALA A 198 12.28 10.33 -11.50
N ALA A 199 13.16 9.80 -10.64
CA ALA A 199 13.85 8.54 -10.90
C ALA A 199 12.87 7.35 -10.99
N ALA A 200 11.87 7.29 -10.10
CA ALA A 200 10.82 6.28 -10.18
C ALA A 200 10.01 6.39 -11.48
N ARG A 201 9.72 7.63 -11.93
CA ARG A 201 9.00 7.87 -13.18
C ARG A 201 9.80 7.40 -14.39
N ALA A 202 11.12 7.60 -14.39
CA ALA A 202 12.01 7.07 -15.43
C ALA A 202 11.95 5.54 -15.49
N GLU A 203 12.04 4.86 -14.33
CA GLU A 203 11.93 3.39 -14.27
C GLU A 203 10.54 2.88 -14.70
N ALA A 204 9.46 3.60 -14.35
CA ALA A 204 8.11 3.29 -14.81
C ALA A 204 7.96 3.44 -16.34
N MET A 205 8.56 4.48 -16.94
CA MET A 205 8.62 4.62 -18.40
C MET A 205 9.38 3.46 -19.05
N SER A 206 10.56 3.11 -18.52
CA SER A 206 11.34 1.98 -19.01
C SER A 206 10.55 0.66 -18.92
N TYR A 207 9.92 0.39 -17.78
CA TYR A 207 9.12 -0.82 -17.57
C TYR A 207 7.92 -0.90 -18.53
N THR A 208 7.11 0.15 -18.62
CA THR A 208 5.93 0.17 -19.51
C THR A 208 6.32 0.04 -20.98
N SER A 209 7.45 0.61 -21.40
CA SER A 209 7.98 0.45 -22.75
C SER A 209 8.46 -0.97 -23.07
N ALA A 210 9.00 -1.69 -22.07
CA ALA A 210 9.56 -3.02 -22.22
C ALA A 210 8.52 -4.14 -22.08
N CYS A 211 7.51 -3.96 -21.22
CA CYS A 211 6.65 -5.07 -20.77
C CYS A 211 5.19 -5.03 -21.27
N ALA A 212 4.84 -4.14 -22.21
CA ALA A 212 3.49 -4.05 -22.81
C ALA A 212 2.34 -4.20 -21.80
N ASP A 213 2.47 -3.51 -20.66
CA ASP A 213 1.51 -3.56 -19.55
C ASP A 213 0.35 -2.58 -19.83
N ASP A 214 -0.86 -2.92 -19.38
CA ASP A 214 -2.07 -2.08 -19.53
C ASP A 214 -2.02 -0.83 -18.60
N LEU A 215 -0.92 -0.65 -17.87
CA LEU A 215 -0.76 0.39 -16.86
C LEU A 215 -0.03 1.60 -17.39
N SER A 216 -0.60 2.77 -17.12
CA SER A 216 0.08 4.02 -17.40
C SER A 216 1.19 4.29 -16.40
N VAL A 217 2.22 5.00 -16.85
CA VAL A 217 3.32 5.50 -16.01
C VAL A 217 2.77 6.21 -14.77
N ASP A 218 1.74 7.04 -14.93
CA ASP A 218 1.15 7.79 -13.83
C ASP A 218 0.45 6.89 -12.80
N GLN A 219 -0.18 5.80 -13.24
CA GLN A 219 -0.79 4.81 -12.34
C GLN A 219 0.27 4.10 -11.49
N LEU A 220 1.43 3.76 -12.07
CA LEU A 220 2.53 3.15 -11.35
C LEU A 220 3.14 4.12 -10.34
N ILE A 221 3.32 5.37 -10.72
CA ILE A 221 3.91 6.40 -9.86
C ILE A 221 2.98 6.81 -8.73
N ALA A 222 1.67 6.79 -8.94
CA ALA A 222 0.69 7.00 -7.88
C ALA A 222 0.81 6.00 -6.70
N LEU A 223 1.45 4.84 -6.91
CA LEU A 223 1.74 3.88 -5.84
C LEU A 223 2.75 4.42 -4.81
N ALA A 224 3.62 5.35 -5.21
CA ALA A 224 4.60 5.97 -4.32
C ALA A 224 3.92 6.81 -3.23
N GLY A 225 2.80 7.47 -3.55
CA GLY A 225 2.07 8.33 -2.62
C GLY A 225 1.48 9.56 -3.31
N TRP A 226 0.97 10.48 -2.50
CA TRP A 226 0.51 11.77 -3.01
C TRP A 226 1.71 12.62 -3.46
N THR A 227 1.56 13.30 -4.60
CA THR A 227 2.56 14.23 -5.15
C THR A 227 1.87 15.46 -5.75
N PRO A 228 2.60 16.58 -5.90
CA PRO A 228 2.11 17.78 -6.58
C PRO A 228 1.53 17.49 -7.96
N ARG A 229 0.56 18.30 -8.40
CA ARG A 229 -0.04 18.12 -9.73
C ARG A 229 0.85 18.75 -10.79
N LEU A 230 1.68 17.93 -11.41
CA LEU A 230 2.53 18.34 -12.52
C LEU A 230 1.81 18.20 -13.86
N THR A 231 2.04 19.16 -14.76
CA THR A 231 1.73 19.00 -16.18
C THR A 231 2.64 17.94 -16.81
N GLU A 232 2.23 17.35 -17.93
CA GLU A 232 3.05 16.36 -18.64
C GLU A 232 4.45 16.91 -19.00
N ALA A 233 4.53 18.17 -19.45
CA ALA A 233 5.81 18.82 -19.77
C ALA A 233 6.71 18.99 -18.53
N GLN A 234 6.14 19.33 -17.37
CA GLN A 234 6.90 19.42 -16.11
C GLN A 234 7.37 18.04 -15.65
N ALA A 235 6.49 17.04 -15.70
CA ALA A 235 6.82 15.66 -15.36
C ALA A 235 7.94 15.10 -16.25
N SER A 236 7.91 15.37 -17.56
CA SER A 236 8.94 14.96 -18.50
C SER A 236 10.28 15.64 -18.20
N ARG A 237 10.32 16.96 -17.97
CA ARG A 237 11.55 17.68 -17.59
C ARG A 237 12.18 17.13 -16.30
N MET A 238 11.37 16.88 -15.28
CA MET A 238 11.87 16.24 -14.05
C MET A 238 12.44 14.86 -14.32
N THR A 239 11.74 14.06 -15.12
CA THR A 239 12.17 12.70 -15.45
C THR A 239 13.50 12.71 -16.20
N GLU A 240 13.65 13.59 -17.19
CA GLU A 240 14.90 13.79 -17.94
C GLU A 240 16.05 14.21 -17.02
N ALA A 241 15.78 15.14 -16.08
CA ALA A 241 16.76 15.59 -15.09
C ALA A 241 17.19 14.50 -14.11
N ALA A 242 16.42 13.41 -13.96
CA ALA A 242 16.70 12.27 -13.07
C ALA A 242 17.09 10.98 -13.82
N ALA A 243 17.06 10.98 -15.15
CA ALA A 243 17.33 9.80 -15.97
C ALA A 243 18.82 9.41 -15.96
N GLY A 244 19.11 8.14 -16.24
CA GLY A 244 20.49 7.68 -16.47
C GLY A 244 21.37 7.55 -15.21
N GLY A 245 20.77 7.44 -14.02
CA GLY A 245 21.52 7.21 -12.77
C GLY A 245 22.24 8.45 -12.24
N VAL A 246 21.78 9.64 -12.61
CA VAL A 246 22.31 10.91 -12.10
C VAL A 246 22.21 11.00 -10.58
N SER A 247 23.22 11.66 -9.99
CA SER A 247 23.24 11.88 -8.55
C SER A 247 22.19 12.90 -8.12
N ARG A 248 21.83 12.89 -6.83
CA ARG A 248 20.94 13.89 -6.24
C ARG A 248 21.47 15.30 -6.51
N GLU A 249 22.78 15.52 -6.36
CA GLU A 249 23.41 16.83 -6.55
C GLU A 249 23.27 17.33 -7.99
N GLN A 250 23.40 16.44 -8.97
CA GLN A 250 23.21 16.77 -10.38
C GLN A 250 21.75 17.12 -10.68
N PHE A 251 20.80 16.36 -10.13
CA PHE A 251 19.38 16.68 -10.23
C PHE A 251 19.05 18.03 -9.59
N VAL A 252 19.61 18.32 -8.41
CA VAL A 252 19.43 19.60 -7.72
C VAL A 252 19.98 20.76 -8.53
N HIS A 253 21.10 20.59 -9.22
CA HIS A 253 21.63 21.62 -10.11
C HIS A 253 20.65 21.88 -11.26
N ALA A 254 20.18 20.83 -11.93
CA ALA A 254 19.21 20.95 -13.03
C ALA A 254 17.89 21.60 -12.58
N LEU A 255 17.42 21.30 -11.37
CA LEU A 255 16.20 21.87 -10.82
C LEU A 255 16.37 23.34 -10.38
N HIS A 256 17.55 23.75 -9.92
CA HIS A 256 17.82 25.16 -9.61
C HIS A 256 17.81 26.05 -10.86
N ASP A 257 18.23 25.51 -12.00
CA ASP A 257 18.17 26.20 -13.29
C ASP A 257 16.72 26.36 -13.80
N ASP A 258 15.77 25.60 -13.23
CA ASP A 258 14.33 25.63 -13.53
C ASP A 258 13.51 26.03 -12.29
N THR A 259 13.66 27.30 -11.88
CA THR A 259 13.09 27.84 -10.63
C THR A 259 11.57 27.72 -10.51
N GLU A 260 10.85 27.69 -11.63
CA GLU A 260 9.39 27.49 -11.66
C GLU A 260 9.04 26.09 -11.14
N LEU A 261 9.77 25.08 -11.62
CA LEU A 261 9.51 23.68 -11.34
C LEU A 261 9.90 23.30 -9.91
N GLY A 262 11.02 23.85 -9.42
CA GLY A 262 11.41 23.74 -8.01
C GLY A 262 10.39 24.39 -7.07
N GLY A 263 9.84 25.55 -7.46
CA GLY A 263 8.80 26.26 -6.70
C GLY A 263 7.51 25.46 -6.57
N ILE A 264 6.94 24.99 -7.69
CA ILE A 264 5.70 24.20 -7.70
C ILE A 264 5.83 22.95 -6.82
N TRP A 265 6.93 22.21 -6.97
CA TRP A 265 7.11 20.99 -6.19
C TRP A 265 7.17 21.27 -4.69
N VAL A 266 7.97 22.25 -4.28
CA VAL A 266 8.17 22.58 -2.86
C VAL A 266 6.91 23.21 -2.26
N ASP A 267 6.30 24.18 -2.94
CA ASP A 267 5.18 24.94 -2.38
C ASP A 267 3.92 24.08 -2.28
N GLU A 268 3.59 23.28 -3.32
CA GLU A 268 2.44 22.37 -3.25
C GLU A 268 2.65 21.25 -2.23
N LEU A 269 3.86 20.67 -2.16
CA LEU A 269 4.15 19.58 -1.23
C LEU A 269 4.11 20.02 0.23
N LEU A 270 4.48 21.27 0.50
CA LEU A 270 4.43 21.85 1.84
C LEU A 270 3.08 22.51 2.16
N GLY A 271 2.11 22.48 1.24
CA GLY A 271 0.79 23.09 1.42
C GLY A 271 0.87 24.62 1.57
N VAL A 272 1.87 25.26 0.98
CA VAL A 272 1.99 26.71 0.93
C VAL A 272 1.09 27.18 -0.22
N ASP A 273 -0.01 27.84 0.11
CA ASP A 273 -0.89 28.46 -0.89
C ASP A 273 -0.04 29.34 -1.83
N PRO A 274 -0.20 29.24 -3.17
CA PRO A 274 0.50 30.11 -4.10
C PRO A 274 0.15 31.55 -3.73
N ARG A 275 1.19 32.35 -3.44
CA ARG A 275 1.03 33.75 -3.03
C ARG A 275 0.08 34.46 -4.01
N PRO A 276 -0.95 35.19 -3.55
CA PRO A 276 -1.69 36.06 -4.44
C PRO A 276 -0.70 37.08 -5.02
N ASP A 277 -0.72 37.21 -6.35
CA ASP A 277 0.02 38.22 -7.09
C ASP A 277 -0.15 39.57 -6.38
N ILE A 278 0.95 40.10 -5.85
CA ILE A 278 0.98 41.52 -5.47
C ILE A 278 1.10 42.26 -6.78
N THR A 279 -0.04 42.49 -7.44
CA THR A 279 -0.19 43.57 -8.40
C THR A 279 0.22 44.84 -7.67
N ILE A 280 1.43 45.31 -7.95
CA ILE A 280 1.87 46.65 -7.57
C ILE A 280 0.99 47.59 -8.40
N ASP A 281 -0.11 48.04 -7.80
CA ASP A 281 -0.85 49.19 -8.29
C ASP A 281 0.12 50.37 -8.30
N ARG A 282 0.65 50.66 -9.49
CA ARG A 282 1.19 51.98 -9.82
C ARG A 282 0.01 52.94 -9.85
N GLU A 283 -0.40 53.40 -8.67
CA GLU A 283 -1.23 54.59 -8.57
C GLU A 283 -0.41 55.78 -9.08
N ASN A 284 -0.82 56.26 -10.25
CA ASN A 284 -0.44 57.53 -10.83
C ASN A 284 -0.89 58.66 -9.89
N GLY A 285 0.04 59.17 -9.09
CA GLY A 285 -0.12 60.45 -8.39
C GLY A 285 0.22 61.61 -9.31
N SER A 286 -0.74 62.05 -10.12
CA SER A 286 -0.70 63.34 -10.82
C SER A 286 -1.38 64.43 -9.98
N HIS A 287 -0.62 65.52 -9.77
CA HIS A 287 -1.05 66.92 -9.56
C HIS A 287 -1.62 67.34 -8.19
N PRO A 288 -1.40 68.60 -7.76
CA PRO A 288 -1.23 69.85 -8.54
C PRO A 288 0.21 70.29 -8.77
#